data_AF-A0A9F5INH3-F1
#
_entry.id   AF-A0A9F5INH3-F1
#
_cell.length_a   1.000
_cell.length_b   1.000
_cell.length_c   1.000
_cell.angle_alpha   90.00
_cell.angle_beta   90.00
_cell.angle_gamma   90.00
#
_symmetry.space_group_name_H-M   'P 1'
#
loop_
_entity.id
_entity.type
_entity.pdbx_description
1 polymer ?
#
loop_
_entity_poly.entity_id
_entity_poly.type
_entity_poly.pdbx_seq_one_letter_code
_entity_poly.pdbx_strand_id
1 'polypeptide(L)'
;PLQLAKRAAVSGARRGTAEPDVPARPPGRDSETLLSYLGVPCVQAPAEAEATCAALVKSGHAWCAATEDMDALPFGAGRLLRHLAVKNSHLEEISLPVVLQKLGMTQEQFVDLCILLGCDYCDKIRGLGPKKALKLLRRHGSIEQVLRNTSREKHPVPGSWCLEETRRLFLQPEVTDPGRVVLEWKEPDEEGLVRFLAHEKCMKESRIRGRMKKWRDTCLKLSEPQCSASRKKGRPRKAQQTVTGFFPVQKRPNKASTPQPARKKQKCQELPEMAPGI
;
A
#
# COMPACT_ATOMS: atom_id res chain seq x y z
N PRO A 1 -2.99 -21.42 24.83
CA PRO A 1 -1.67 -20.72 24.83
C PRO A 1 -0.45 -21.52 24.29
N LEU A 2 -0.58 -22.81 23.91
CA LEU A 2 0.57 -23.62 23.47
C LEU A 2 0.40 -24.31 22.10
N GLN A 3 -0.63 -23.96 21.33
CA GLN A 3 -0.88 -24.55 20.01
C GLN A 3 -0.65 -23.61 18.81
N LEU A 4 -0.43 -22.31 19.03
CA LEU A 4 -0.16 -21.37 17.93
C LEU A 4 1.31 -21.38 17.47
N ALA A 5 2.25 -21.72 18.37
CA ALA A 5 3.69 -21.72 18.07
C ALA A 5 4.20 -22.94 17.28
N LYS A 6 3.39 -24.00 17.11
CA LYS A 6 3.86 -25.28 16.55
C LYS A 6 3.69 -25.45 15.04
N ARG A 7 3.08 -24.48 14.33
CA ARG A 7 2.84 -24.59 12.88
C ARG A 7 3.86 -23.90 11.98
N ALA A 8 4.76 -23.09 12.53
CA ALA A 8 5.80 -22.40 11.75
C ALA A 8 7.08 -23.24 11.50
N ALA A 9 7.21 -24.42 12.10
CA ALA A 9 8.50 -25.13 12.18
C ALA A 9 8.69 -26.30 11.18
N VAL A 10 7.76 -26.54 10.24
CA VAL A 10 7.79 -27.75 9.39
C VAL A 10 7.85 -27.41 7.90
N SER A 11 8.95 -26.82 7.44
CA SER A 11 9.37 -26.93 6.03
C SER A 11 10.88 -26.67 5.89
N GLY A 12 11.70 -27.72 5.93
CA GLY A 12 13.13 -27.52 5.68
C GLY A 12 14.04 -28.68 6.04
N ALA A 13 13.71 -29.91 5.68
CA ALA A 13 14.64 -31.02 5.79
C ALA A 13 15.26 -31.32 4.41
N ARG A 14 16.50 -30.88 4.16
CA ARG A 14 17.41 -31.52 3.20
C ARG A 14 18.87 -31.52 3.68
N ARG A 15 19.43 -32.74 3.71
CA ARG A 15 20.83 -33.17 3.84
C ARG A 15 21.65 -32.56 2.67
N GLY A 16 22.91 -32.14 2.73
CA GLY A 16 24.00 -32.29 3.70
C GLY A 16 25.27 -32.70 2.93
N THR A 17 26.22 -31.79 2.72
CA THR A 17 27.67 -32.05 2.56
C THR A 17 28.41 -30.87 3.20
N ALA A 18 29.33 -31.20 4.12
CA ALA A 18 29.88 -30.34 5.16
C ALA A 18 30.96 -29.37 4.67
N GLU A 19 30.95 -28.16 5.21
CA GLU A 19 32.04 -27.16 5.28
C GLU A 19 31.89 -26.43 6.64
N PRO A 20 32.97 -25.86 7.22
CA PRO A 20 33.09 -25.65 8.66
C PRO A 20 32.23 -24.47 9.17
N ASP A 21 31.47 -24.77 10.23
CA ASP A 21 30.91 -23.93 11.29
C ASP A 21 30.79 -22.41 11.05
N VAL A 22 30.12 -22.01 9.97
CA VAL A 22 29.43 -20.72 9.94
C VAL A 22 28.06 -20.95 10.57
N PRO A 23 27.74 -20.37 11.76
CA PRO A 23 26.42 -20.54 12.32
C PRO A 23 25.41 -20.04 11.29
N ALA A 24 24.53 -20.94 10.86
CA ALA A 24 23.51 -20.64 9.88
C ALA A 24 22.68 -19.46 10.41
N ARG A 25 22.93 -18.26 9.87
CA ARG A 25 22.19 -17.06 10.26
C ARG A 25 20.72 -17.29 9.93
N PRO A 26 19.79 -16.97 10.85
CA PRO A 26 18.38 -17.18 10.59
C PRO A 26 17.98 -16.38 9.33
N PRO A 27 17.17 -16.96 8.42
CA PRO A 27 16.88 -16.41 7.10
C PRO A 27 16.26 -15.00 7.10
N GLY A 28 15.70 -14.52 8.23
CA GLY A 28 15.19 -13.15 8.37
C GLY A 28 16.27 -12.06 8.34
N ARG A 29 17.51 -12.36 8.78
CA ARG A 29 18.57 -11.35 8.85
C ARG A 29 19.20 -11.02 7.50
N ASP A 30 19.07 -11.90 6.51
CA ASP A 30 19.66 -11.67 5.19
C ASP A 30 18.95 -10.53 4.46
N SER A 31 17.62 -10.45 4.55
CA SER A 31 16.83 -9.38 3.96
C SER A 31 17.13 -8.03 4.62
N GLU A 32 17.21 -7.99 5.96
CA GLU A 32 17.59 -6.79 6.71
C GLU A 32 19.01 -6.34 6.34
N THR A 33 19.96 -7.28 6.27
CA THR A 33 21.34 -7.00 5.86
C THR A 33 21.40 -6.43 4.45
N LEU A 34 20.66 -7.03 3.52
CA LEU A 34 20.56 -6.53 2.14
C LEU A 34 19.98 -5.12 2.10
N LEU A 35 18.89 -4.86 2.83
CA LEU A 35 18.25 -3.54 2.87
C LEU A 35 19.17 -2.48 3.49
N SER A 36 19.92 -2.85 4.53
CA SER A 36 20.94 -1.99 5.14
C SER A 36 22.01 -1.59 4.13
N TYR A 37 22.55 -2.54 3.35
CA TYR A 37 23.53 -2.22 2.31
C TYR A 37 22.91 -1.42 1.15
N LEU A 38 21.62 -1.58 0.88
CA LEU A 38 20.90 -0.75 -0.09
C LEU A 38 20.55 0.66 0.45
N GLY A 39 20.87 0.95 1.72
CA GLY A 39 20.55 2.23 2.35
C GLY A 39 19.06 2.44 2.61
N VAL A 40 18.25 1.37 2.66
CA VAL A 40 16.82 1.43 2.89
C VAL A 40 16.53 1.35 4.40
N PRO A 41 15.81 2.32 5.00
CA PRO A 41 15.48 2.25 6.42
C PRO A 41 14.53 1.09 6.71
N CYS A 42 14.84 0.34 7.77
CA CYS A 42 14.05 -0.80 8.23
C CYS A 42 13.64 -0.57 9.69
N VAL A 43 12.40 -0.94 10.03
CA VAL A 43 11.86 -0.84 11.39
C VAL A 43 11.38 -2.22 11.79
N GLN A 44 11.86 -2.71 12.92
CA GLN A 44 11.40 -3.98 13.47
C GLN A 44 10.12 -3.74 14.26
N ALA A 45 9.01 -4.32 13.80
CA ALA A 45 7.75 -4.30 14.54
C ALA A 45 7.84 -5.22 15.78
N PRO A 46 7.21 -4.85 16.91
CA PRO A 46 7.17 -5.68 18.11
C PRO A 46 6.23 -6.89 17.94
N ALA A 47 5.17 -6.73 17.16
CA ALA A 47 4.21 -7.77 16.81
C ALA A 47 3.90 -7.69 15.31
N GLU A 48 2.69 -7.29 14.93
CA GLU A 48 2.24 -7.23 13.54
C GLU A 48 2.85 -6.06 12.78
N ALA A 49 3.39 -6.36 11.59
CA ALA A 49 4.06 -5.37 10.75
C ALA A 49 3.05 -4.35 10.19
N GLU A 50 1.89 -4.82 9.73
CA GLU A 50 0.81 -3.97 9.22
C GLU A 50 0.24 -3.03 10.28
N ALA A 51 0.24 -3.43 11.55
CA ALA A 51 -0.14 -2.55 12.66
C ALA A 51 0.86 -1.41 12.85
N THR A 52 2.16 -1.70 12.81
CA THR A 52 3.21 -0.66 12.86
C THR A 52 3.15 0.24 11.63
N CYS A 53 2.94 -0.32 10.43
CA CYS A 53 2.73 0.45 9.21
C CYS A 53 1.50 1.37 9.32
N ALA A 54 0.38 0.89 9.86
CA ALA A 54 -0.81 1.69 10.10
C ALA A 54 -0.53 2.86 11.06
N ALA A 55 0.26 2.65 12.12
CA ALA A 55 0.67 3.69 13.04
C ALA A 55 1.58 4.76 12.38
N LEU A 56 2.51 4.35 11.51
CA LEU A 56 3.35 5.26 10.74
C LEU A 56 2.55 6.10 9.74
N VAL A 57 1.53 5.51 9.11
CA VAL A 57 0.62 6.23 8.21
C VAL A 57 -0.26 7.22 8.99
N LYS A 58 -0.82 6.81 10.13
CA LYS A 58 -1.64 7.66 11.01
C LYS A 58 -0.86 8.87 11.52
N SER A 59 0.42 8.69 11.86
CA SER A 59 1.29 9.75 12.37
C SER A 59 1.91 10.64 11.29
N GLY A 60 1.68 10.33 10.00
CA GLY A 60 2.18 11.13 8.88
C GLY A 60 3.63 10.84 8.47
N HIS A 61 4.28 9.84 9.07
CA HIS A 61 5.64 9.41 8.68
C HIS A 61 5.66 8.65 7.34
N ALA A 62 4.53 8.05 6.95
CA ALA A 62 4.36 7.38 5.67
C ALA A 62 3.04 7.81 5.00
N TRP A 63 2.99 7.78 3.67
CA TRP A 63 1.79 8.14 2.92
C TRP A 63 0.74 7.02 2.87
N CYS A 64 1.18 5.77 2.76
CA CYS A 64 0.32 4.58 2.73
C CYS A 64 1.06 3.36 3.29
N ALA A 65 0.31 2.35 3.70
CA ALA A 65 0.83 1.02 3.96
C ALA A 65 0.76 0.22 2.66
N ALA A 66 1.87 -0.41 2.23
CA ALA A 66 1.90 -1.24 1.03
C ALA A 66 1.96 -2.72 1.43
N THR A 67 0.84 -3.41 1.32
CA THR A 67 0.73 -4.85 1.65
C THR A 67 -0.44 -5.47 0.88
N GLU A 68 -0.36 -6.76 0.60
CA GLU A 68 -1.47 -7.51 0.04
C GLU A 68 -2.52 -7.88 1.09
N ASP A 69 -2.13 -7.80 2.36
CA ASP A 69 -2.97 -8.10 3.51
C ASP A 69 -3.96 -6.96 3.79
N MET A 70 -5.24 -7.31 3.93
CA MET A 70 -6.32 -6.36 4.14
C MET A 70 -6.46 -5.96 5.61
N ASP A 71 -5.82 -6.69 6.54
CA ASP A 71 -5.91 -6.44 7.97
C ASP A 71 -5.21 -5.12 8.38
N ALA A 72 -4.42 -4.53 7.49
CA ALA A 72 -3.92 -3.16 7.63
C ALA A 72 -5.05 -2.11 7.83
N LEU A 73 -6.23 -2.33 7.23
CA LEU A 73 -7.38 -1.42 7.36
C LEU A 73 -8.02 -1.45 8.76
N PRO A 74 -8.34 -2.60 9.39
CA PRO A 74 -8.82 -2.64 10.77
C PRO A 74 -7.78 -2.14 11.79
N PHE A 75 -6.47 -2.30 11.55
CA PHE A 75 -5.42 -1.60 12.33
C PHE A 75 -5.43 -0.08 12.14
N GLY A 76 -6.13 0.40 11.11
CA GLY A 76 -6.42 1.81 10.88
C GLY A 76 -5.48 2.49 9.89
N ALA A 77 -4.82 1.77 9.00
CA ALA A 77 -4.04 2.39 7.93
C ALA A 77 -4.95 3.29 7.09
N GLY A 78 -4.68 4.60 7.08
CA GLY A 78 -5.51 5.59 6.38
C GLY A 78 -5.57 5.35 4.86
N ARG A 79 -4.50 4.78 4.29
CA ARG A 79 -4.37 4.35 2.90
C ARG A 79 -3.64 3.03 2.84
N LEU A 80 -4.21 2.08 2.12
CA LEU A 80 -3.61 0.79 1.79
C LEU A 80 -3.36 0.74 0.28
N LEU A 81 -2.15 0.35 -0.11
CA LEU A 81 -1.75 0.13 -1.50
C LEU A 81 -1.46 -1.35 -1.74
N ARG A 82 -2.14 -1.94 -2.73
CA ARG A 82 -2.00 -3.36 -3.09
C ARG A 82 -1.43 -3.51 -4.50
N HIS A 83 -0.92 -4.70 -4.77
CA HIS A 83 -0.28 -5.12 -6.01
C HIS A 83 1.01 -4.37 -6.36
N LEU A 84 1.72 -3.82 -5.36
CA LEU A 84 2.96 -3.07 -5.59
C LEU A 84 4.09 -3.95 -6.15
N ALA A 85 4.17 -5.21 -5.71
CA ALA A 85 5.20 -6.16 -6.15
C ALA A 85 4.79 -6.97 -7.38
N VAL A 86 3.54 -6.86 -7.83
CA VAL A 86 2.97 -7.70 -8.89
C VAL A 86 3.17 -7.02 -10.25
N LYS A 87 4.02 -7.63 -11.09
CA LYS A 87 4.28 -7.15 -12.44
C LYS A 87 3.01 -7.18 -13.30
N ASN A 88 2.81 -6.14 -14.12
CA ASN A 88 1.70 -6.01 -15.07
C ASN A 88 0.30 -5.97 -14.43
N SER A 89 0.20 -5.58 -13.16
CA SER A 89 -1.08 -5.36 -12.49
C SER A 89 -1.35 -3.87 -12.30
N HIS A 90 -2.62 -3.51 -12.14
CA HIS A 90 -2.99 -2.17 -11.73
C HIS A 90 -2.78 -2.02 -10.22
N LEU A 91 -2.14 -0.92 -9.81
CA LEU A 91 -2.06 -0.54 -8.40
C LEU A 91 -3.47 -0.25 -7.88
N GLU A 92 -3.81 -0.86 -6.75
CA GLU A 92 -5.09 -0.67 -6.08
C GLU A 92 -4.87 0.15 -4.80
N GLU A 93 -5.48 1.33 -4.73
CA GLU A 93 -5.49 2.16 -3.53
C GLU A 93 -6.85 2.05 -2.83
N ILE A 94 -6.80 1.73 -1.53
CA ILE A 94 -7.97 1.68 -0.66
C ILE A 94 -7.81 2.75 0.41
N SER A 95 -8.73 3.72 0.41
CA SER A 95 -8.80 4.78 1.42
C SER A 95 -9.76 4.38 2.54
N LEU A 96 -9.22 4.16 3.75
CA LEU A 96 -10.02 3.82 4.92
C LEU A 96 -11.10 4.87 5.24
N PRO A 97 -10.82 6.19 5.21
CA PRO A 97 -11.86 7.22 5.37
C PRO A 97 -13.04 7.07 4.40
N VAL A 98 -12.76 6.77 3.12
CA VAL A 98 -13.80 6.56 2.10
C VAL A 98 -14.59 5.27 2.38
N VAL A 99 -13.92 4.21 2.83
CA VAL A 99 -14.56 2.96 3.23
C VAL A 99 -15.51 3.20 4.42
N LEU A 100 -15.04 3.82 5.49
CA LEU A 100 -15.84 4.14 6.68
C LEU A 100 -17.04 5.03 6.32
N GLN A 101 -16.83 6.05 5.48
CA GLN A 101 -17.91 6.94 5.01
C GLN A 101 -18.97 6.17 4.20
N LYS A 102 -18.56 5.34 3.24
CA LYS A 102 -19.51 4.56 2.41
C LYS A 102 -20.24 3.49 3.22
N LEU A 103 -19.58 2.91 4.22
CA LEU A 103 -20.19 1.95 5.13
C LEU A 103 -21.00 2.61 6.24
N GLY A 104 -20.82 3.91 6.51
CA GLY A 104 -21.51 4.62 7.57
C GLY A 104 -21.19 4.03 8.94
N MET A 105 -19.90 3.75 9.19
CA MET A 105 -19.42 3.04 10.38
C MET A 105 -18.23 3.79 11.00
N THR A 106 -18.09 3.66 12.33
CA THR A 106 -16.86 4.06 13.03
C THR A 106 -15.75 3.02 12.85
N GLN A 107 -14.53 3.32 13.27
CA GLN A 107 -13.42 2.37 13.19
C GLN A 107 -13.70 1.12 14.04
N GLU A 108 -14.30 1.28 15.22
CA GLU A 108 -14.63 0.17 16.12
C GLU A 108 -15.68 -0.76 15.50
N GLN A 109 -16.69 -0.18 14.84
CA GLN A 109 -17.69 -0.93 14.09
C GLN A 109 -17.09 -1.61 12.87
N PHE A 110 -16.12 -0.98 12.21
CA PHE A 110 -15.43 -1.59 11.09
C PHE A 110 -14.56 -2.79 11.54
N VAL A 111 -13.89 -2.69 12.68
CA VAL A 111 -13.17 -3.82 13.30
C VAL A 111 -14.14 -4.96 13.63
N ASP A 112 -15.29 -4.66 14.24
CA ASP A 112 -16.35 -5.64 14.49
C ASP A 112 -16.81 -6.34 13.20
N LEU A 113 -16.96 -5.57 12.12
CA LEU A 113 -17.30 -6.13 10.82
C LEU A 113 -16.21 -7.10 10.34
N CYS A 114 -14.93 -6.71 10.37
CA CYS A 114 -13.81 -7.57 9.98
C CYS A 114 -13.76 -8.88 10.79
N ILE A 115 -13.97 -8.79 12.11
CA ILE A 115 -14.06 -9.96 12.99
C ILE A 115 -15.20 -10.90 12.56
N LEU A 116 -16.38 -10.36 12.24
CA LEU A 116 -17.52 -11.17 11.77
C LEU A 116 -17.30 -11.78 10.39
N LEU A 117 -16.57 -11.11 9.50
CA LEU A 117 -16.20 -11.62 8.17
C LEU A 117 -15.19 -12.78 8.27
N GLY A 118 -14.42 -12.79 9.36
CA GLY A 118 -13.34 -13.74 9.64
C GLY A 118 -12.00 -13.04 9.55
N CYS A 119 -11.21 -13.17 10.61
CA CYS A 119 -9.82 -12.73 10.70
C CYS A 119 -8.97 -13.89 11.22
N ASP A 120 -7.65 -13.73 11.20
CA ASP A 120 -6.72 -14.80 11.57
C ASP A 120 -6.63 -15.04 13.09
N TYR A 121 -7.18 -14.13 13.90
CA TYR A 121 -7.03 -14.12 15.35
C TYR A 121 -8.16 -14.83 16.10
N CYS A 122 -9.34 -15.01 15.49
CA CYS A 122 -10.50 -15.62 16.14
C CYS A 122 -11.38 -16.43 15.18
N ASP A 123 -12.09 -17.41 15.73
CA ASP A 123 -13.05 -18.21 14.97
C ASP A 123 -14.23 -17.36 14.45
N LYS A 124 -14.72 -17.68 13.24
CA LYS A 124 -15.89 -17.03 12.66
C LYS A 124 -17.21 -17.66 13.10
N ILE A 125 -18.26 -16.85 13.22
CA ILE A 125 -19.62 -17.32 13.47
C ILE A 125 -20.18 -17.96 12.19
N ARG A 126 -20.56 -19.24 12.27
CA ARG A 126 -21.12 -19.95 11.12
C ARG A 126 -22.47 -19.35 10.68
N GLY A 127 -22.68 -19.27 9.37
CA GLY A 127 -23.92 -18.77 8.76
C GLY A 127 -24.05 -17.23 8.73
N LEU A 128 -23.06 -16.48 9.21
CA LEU A 128 -22.97 -15.03 9.01
C LEU A 128 -22.05 -14.74 7.82
N GLY A 129 -22.65 -14.55 6.64
CA GLY A 129 -21.93 -14.09 5.46
C GLY A 129 -21.79 -12.56 5.41
N PRO A 130 -20.98 -12.01 4.49
CA PRO A 130 -20.62 -10.58 4.46
C PRO A 130 -21.82 -9.62 4.43
N LYS A 131 -22.77 -9.86 3.54
CA LYS A 131 -23.98 -9.03 3.41
C LYS A 131 -24.83 -9.04 4.68
N LYS A 132 -24.92 -10.20 5.35
CA LYS A 132 -25.73 -10.37 6.55
C LYS A 132 -25.04 -9.75 7.77
N ALA A 133 -23.73 -9.97 7.94
CA ALA A 133 -22.93 -9.35 8.98
C ALA A 133 -23.03 -7.82 8.91
N LEU A 134 -22.83 -7.24 7.73
CA LEU A 134 -22.97 -5.80 7.51
C LEU A 134 -24.37 -5.28 7.88
N LYS A 135 -25.43 -5.96 7.45
CA LYS A 135 -26.82 -5.57 7.76
C LYS A 135 -27.11 -5.61 9.25
N LEU A 136 -26.68 -6.66 9.93
CA LEU A 136 -26.89 -6.83 11.37
C LEU A 136 -26.11 -5.79 12.16
N LEU A 137 -24.84 -5.56 11.81
CA LEU A 137 -24.00 -4.60 12.52
C LEU A 137 -24.49 -3.17 12.34
N ARG A 138 -24.95 -2.77 11.14
CA ARG A 138 -25.60 -1.47 10.93
C ARG A 138 -26.86 -1.29 11.78
N ARG A 139 -27.61 -2.36 12.04
CA ARG A 139 -28.85 -2.31 12.82
C ARG A 139 -28.61 -2.28 14.33
N HIS A 140 -27.62 -3.04 14.80
CA HIS A 140 -27.42 -3.32 16.23
C HIS A 140 -26.19 -2.62 16.83
N GLY A 141 -25.29 -2.09 16.00
CA GLY A 141 -24.17 -1.25 16.38
C GLY A 141 -22.93 -1.99 16.90
N SER A 142 -23.06 -3.18 17.49
CA SER A 142 -21.95 -3.99 18.02
C SER A 142 -22.22 -5.49 17.89
N ILE A 143 -21.17 -6.30 17.90
CA ILE A 143 -21.26 -7.77 17.85
C ILE A 143 -22.13 -8.34 18.99
N GLU A 144 -22.02 -7.81 20.20
CA GLU A 144 -22.79 -8.25 21.37
C GLU A 144 -24.28 -8.06 21.15
N GLN A 145 -24.67 -6.91 20.60
CA GLN A 145 -26.07 -6.63 20.29
C GLN A 145 -26.56 -7.47 19.12
N VAL A 146 -25.71 -7.74 18.11
CA VAL A 146 -26.04 -8.69 17.03
C VAL A 146 -26.36 -10.07 17.62
N LEU A 147 -25.54 -10.56 18.55
CA LEU A 147 -25.73 -11.87 19.17
C LEU A 147 -26.94 -11.94 20.10
N ARG A 148 -27.27 -10.86 20.81
CA ARG A 148 -28.49 -10.78 21.64
C ARG A 148 -29.77 -10.81 20.79
N ASN A 149 -29.73 -10.21 19.60
CA ASN A 149 -30.88 -10.08 18.70
C ASN A 149 -30.95 -11.17 17.61
N THR A 150 -30.06 -12.17 17.66
CA THR A 150 -29.97 -13.24 16.67
C THR A 150 -30.10 -14.60 17.36
N SER A 151 -30.78 -15.56 16.73
CA SER A 151 -30.90 -16.92 17.29
C SER A 151 -29.54 -17.62 17.35
N ARG A 152 -29.15 -18.05 18.56
CA ARG A 152 -27.94 -18.85 18.83
C ARG A 152 -27.97 -20.24 18.20
N GLU A 153 -29.16 -20.78 17.91
CA GLU A 153 -29.31 -22.06 17.20
C GLU A 153 -28.87 -21.93 15.74
N LYS A 154 -29.23 -20.81 15.09
CA LYS A 154 -28.85 -20.53 13.70
C LYS A 154 -27.40 -20.07 13.57
N HIS A 155 -26.90 -19.42 14.62
CA HIS A 155 -25.57 -18.80 14.65
C HIS A 155 -24.86 -19.15 15.96
N PRO A 156 -24.37 -20.40 16.09
CA PRO A 156 -23.66 -20.82 17.29
C PRO A 156 -22.34 -20.05 17.41
N VAL A 157 -22.12 -19.49 18.60
CA VAL A 157 -20.86 -18.82 18.94
C VAL A 157 -19.82 -19.89 19.26
N PRO A 158 -18.61 -19.84 18.67
CA PRO A 158 -17.55 -20.78 18.99
C PRO A 158 -17.16 -20.71 20.47
N GLY A 159 -16.91 -21.86 21.12
CA GLY A 159 -16.53 -21.90 22.54
C GLY A 159 -15.15 -21.29 22.83
N SER A 160 -14.27 -21.24 21.83
CA SER A 160 -12.92 -20.66 21.85
C SER A 160 -12.88 -19.20 21.37
N TRP A 161 -14.02 -18.52 21.28
CA TRP A 161 -14.08 -17.22 20.64
C TRP A 161 -13.52 -16.08 21.52
N CYS A 162 -12.36 -15.56 21.14
CA CYS A 162 -11.61 -14.50 21.82
C CYS A 162 -11.91 -13.11 21.23
N LEU A 163 -13.18 -12.70 21.31
CA LEU A 163 -13.64 -11.44 20.74
C LEU A 163 -12.93 -10.22 21.33
N GLU A 164 -12.83 -10.16 22.66
CA GLU A 164 -12.29 -9.02 23.38
C GLU A 164 -10.78 -8.85 23.14
N GLU A 165 -10.05 -9.96 23.12
CA GLU A 165 -8.62 -9.98 22.80
C GLU A 165 -8.37 -9.55 21.36
N THR A 166 -9.20 -10.02 20.42
CA THR A 166 -9.08 -9.66 18.99
C THR A 166 -9.38 -8.19 18.75
N ARG A 167 -10.40 -7.63 19.40
CA ARG A 167 -10.67 -6.18 19.35
C ARG A 167 -9.51 -5.38 19.92
N ARG A 168 -8.97 -5.80 21.07
CA ARG A 168 -7.82 -5.14 21.68
C ARG A 168 -6.62 -5.16 20.75
N LEU A 169 -6.37 -6.28 20.05
CA LEU A 169 -5.31 -6.38 19.07
C LEU A 169 -5.44 -5.34 17.95
N PHE A 170 -6.64 -5.19 17.35
CA PHE A 170 -6.84 -4.22 16.28
C PHE A 170 -6.88 -2.75 16.73
N LEU A 171 -7.52 -2.47 17.87
CA LEU A 171 -7.74 -1.11 18.36
C LEU A 171 -6.57 -0.55 19.17
N GLN A 172 -5.85 -1.42 19.87
CA GLN A 172 -4.69 -1.09 20.71
C GLN A 172 -3.52 -2.06 20.42
N PRO A 173 -3.04 -2.13 19.17
CA PRO A 173 -1.93 -3.00 18.82
C PRO A 173 -0.65 -2.57 19.51
N GLU A 174 0.20 -3.54 19.82
CA GLU A 174 1.57 -3.26 20.19
C GLU A 174 2.33 -2.83 18.93
N VAL A 175 2.74 -1.56 18.89
CA VAL A 175 3.40 -0.94 17.73
C VAL A 175 4.64 -0.19 18.16
N THR A 176 5.59 -0.04 17.23
CA THR A 176 6.73 0.85 17.44
C THR A 176 6.24 2.30 17.55
N ASP A 177 6.70 3.03 18.57
CA ASP A 177 6.41 4.45 18.75
C ASP A 177 6.87 5.27 17.53
N PRO A 178 5.94 5.84 16.73
CA PRO A 178 6.31 6.58 15.53
C PRO A 178 7.24 7.76 15.80
N GLY A 179 7.16 8.39 16.97
CA GLY A 179 8.02 9.53 17.33
C GLY A 179 9.49 9.18 17.52
N ARG A 180 9.81 7.89 17.71
CA ARG A 180 11.19 7.40 17.84
C ARG A 180 11.75 6.86 16.52
N VAL A 181 10.90 6.71 15.51
CA VAL A 181 11.30 6.12 14.23
C VAL A 181 11.93 7.19 13.35
N VAL A 182 13.20 6.99 12.99
CA VAL A 182 13.91 7.82 12.02
C VAL A 182 14.00 7.07 10.70
N LEU A 183 13.25 7.55 9.70
CA LEU A 183 13.29 7.01 8.34
C LEU A 183 14.25 7.85 7.50
N GLU A 184 15.50 7.39 7.40
CA GLU A 184 16.54 8.04 6.59
C GLU A 184 17.02 7.08 5.49
N TRP A 185 16.95 7.53 4.25
CA TRP A 185 17.50 6.81 3.09
C TRP A 185 18.96 7.20 2.93
N LYS A 186 19.82 6.20 2.82
CA LYS A 186 21.28 6.36 2.68
C LYS A 186 21.72 5.95 1.28
N GLU A 187 22.91 6.41 0.90
CA GLU A 187 23.55 5.91 -0.32
C GLU A 187 23.87 4.42 -0.19
N PRO A 188 23.58 3.59 -1.20
CA PRO A 188 23.89 2.17 -1.17
C PRO A 188 25.41 1.90 -1.08
N ASP A 189 25.79 0.95 -0.24
CA ASP A 189 27.16 0.42 -0.15
C ASP A 189 27.38 -0.69 -1.19
N GLU A 190 27.88 -0.32 -2.37
CA GLU A 190 28.11 -1.28 -3.47
C GLU A 190 29.15 -2.35 -3.11
N GLU A 191 30.23 -2.00 -2.42
CA GLU A 191 31.28 -2.97 -2.08
C GLU A 191 30.80 -3.92 -0.98
N GLY A 192 30.02 -3.43 -0.02
CA GLY A 192 29.29 -4.26 0.95
C GLY A 192 28.31 -5.22 0.28
N LEU A 193 27.52 -4.74 -0.70
CA LEU A 193 26.60 -5.57 -1.49
C LEU A 193 27.32 -6.66 -2.28
N VAL A 194 28.43 -6.33 -2.94
CA VAL A 194 29.24 -7.32 -3.68
C VAL A 194 29.79 -8.36 -2.73
N ARG A 195 30.34 -7.94 -1.59
CA ARG A 195 30.85 -8.88 -0.59
C ARG A 195 29.78 -9.84 -0.11
N PHE A 196 28.64 -9.31 0.32
CA PHE A 196 27.54 -10.11 0.85
C PHE A 196 26.92 -11.03 -0.23
N LEU A 197 26.51 -10.47 -1.36
CA LEU A 197 25.77 -11.24 -2.37
C LEU A 197 26.69 -12.14 -3.20
N ALA A 198 27.91 -11.69 -3.55
CA ALA A 198 28.79 -12.46 -4.41
C ALA A 198 29.62 -13.48 -3.63
N HIS A 199 30.23 -13.09 -2.51
CA HIS A 199 31.13 -13.97 -1.76
C HIS A 199 30.39 -14.83 -0.73
N GLU A 200 29.37 -14.31 -0.03
CA GLU A 200 28.63 -15.11 0.96
C GLU A 200 27.44 -15.85 0.35
N LYS A 201 26.71 -15.23 -0.60
CA LYS A 201 25.52 -15.82 -1.25
C LYS A 201 25.77 -16.38 -2.65
N CYS A 202 27.02 -16.41 -3.09
CA CYS A 202 27.46 -17.03 -4.37
C CYS A 202 26.76 -16.48 -5.62
N MET A 203 26.36 -15.21 -5.63
CA MET A 203 25.81 -14.56 -6.82
C MET A 203 26.92 -14.04 -7.75
N LYS A 204 26.68 -14.02 -9.07
CA LYS A 204 27.64 -13.45 -10.02
C LYS A 204 27.85 -11.96 -9.75
N GLU A 205 29.09 -11.55 -9.47
CA GLU A 205 29.46 -10.15 -9.22
C GLU A 205 29.05 -9.22 -10.38
N SER A 206 29.27 -9.66 -11.62
CA SER A 206 28.90 -8.90 -12.83
C SER A 206 27.41 -8.54 -12.86
N ARG A 207 26.54 -9.40 -12.31
CA ARG A 207 25.10 -9.15 -12.21
C ARG A 207 24.78 -8.08 -11.16
N ILE A 208 25.49 -8.05 -10.05
CA ILE A 208 25.29 -7.09 -8.96
C ILE A 208 25.73 -5.71 -9.43
N ARG A 209 26.98 -5.57 -9.88
CA ARG A 209 27.52 -4.31 -10.41
C ARG A 209 26.72 -3.79 -11.61
N GLY A 210 26.29 -4.69 -12.49
CA GLY A 210 25.41 -4.33 -13.61
C GLY A 210 24.06 -3.76 -13.16
N ARG A 211 23.44 -4.30 -12.10
CA ARG A 211 22.21 -3.76 -11.53
C ARG A 211 22.43 -2.43 -10.83
N MET A 212 23.52 -2.29 -10.07
CA MET A 212 23.87 -1.03 -9.40
C MET A 212 24.12 0.10 -10.40
N LYS A 213 24.85 -0.18 -11.48
CA LYS A 213 25.04 0.78 -12.59
C LYS A 213 23.70 1.22 -13.17
N LYS A 214 22.82 0.27 -13.51
CA LYS A 214 21.49 0.57 -14.05
C LYS A 214 20.65 1.41 -13.08
N TRP A 215 20.74 1.13 -11.78
CA TRP A 215 20.05 1.89 -10.74
C TRP A 215 20.57 3.33 -10.69
N ARG A 216 21.89 3.55 -10.64
CA ARG A 216 22.50 4.89 -10.68
C ARG A 216 22.11 5.67 -11.93
N ASP A 217 22.16 5.03 -13.10
CA ASP A 217 21.75 5.63 -14.37
C ASP A 217 20.27 6.06 -14.34
N THR A 218 19.42 5.30 -13.65
CA THR A 218 17.99 5.62 -13.49
C THR A 218 17.80 6.79 -12.52
N CYS A 219 18.52 6.81 -11.40
CA CYS A 219 18.50 7.92 -10.45
C CYS A 219 18.97 9.23 -11.10
N LEU A 220 20.04 9.19 -11.92
CA LEU A 220 20.52 10.34 -12.67
C LEU A 220 19.46 10.89 -13.62
N LYS A 221 18.80 10.02 -14.40
CA LYS A 221 17.70 10.42 -15.30
C LYS A 221 16.50 11.04 -14.57
N LEU A 222 16.19 10.59 -13.35
CA LEU A 222 15.13 11.16 -12.53
C LEU A 222 15.53 12.49 -11.90
N SER A 223 16.83 12.69 -11.64
CA SER A 223 17.37 13.93 -11.10
C SER A 223 17.56 15.03 -12.15
N GLU A 224 17.68 14.67 -13.42
CA GLU A 224 17.73 15.63 -14.52
C GLU A 224 16.35 16.31 -14.65
N PRO A 225 16.24 17.64 -14.46
CA PRO A 225 15.01 18.32 -14.79
C PRO A 225 14.78 18.13 -16.30
N GLN A 226 13.60 17.64 -16.70
CA GLN A 226 13.19 17.70 -18.10
C GLN A 226 13.05 19.16 -18.51
N CYS A 227 14.17 19.76 -18.87
CA CYS A 227 14.32 21.16 -19.20
C CYS A 227 14.61 21.25 -20.70
N SER A 228 13.58 21.03 -21.53
CA SER A 228 13.61 21.56 -22.88
C SER A 228 13.24 23.04 -22.84
N ALA A 229 14.18 23.89 -22.40
CA ALA A 229 14.26 25.31 -22.78
C ALA A 229 15.50 25.98 -22.15
N SER A 230 16.47 26.32 -23.00
CA SER A 230 17.30 27.53 -22.89
C SER A 230 18.18 27.69 -21.65
N ARG A 231 19.46 27.28 -21.77
CA ARG A 231 20.56 27.69 -20.89
C ARG A 231 20.57 29.22 -20.69
N LYS A 232 20.31 29.68 -19.46
CA LYS A 232 20.91 30.91 -18.92
C LYS A 232 21.66 30.57 -17.64
N LYS A 233 22.95 30.93 -17.60
CA LYS A 233 23.87 30.69 -16.49
C LYS A 233 23.36 31.39 -15.22
N GLY A 234 23.19 30.64 -14.14
CA GLY A 234 22.87 31.14 -12.80
C GLY A 234 23.17 30.09 -11.73
N ARG A 235 23.67 30.56 -10.58
CA ARG A 235 24.19 29.85 -9.39
C ARG A 235 23.32 28.66 -8.92
N PRO A 236 23.88 27.56 -8.38
CA PRO A 236 23.09 26.39 -7.98
C PRO A 236 22.19 26.75 -6.80
N ARG A 237 20.87 26.69 -7.02
CA ARG A 237 19.87 26.67 -5.95
C ARG A 237 19.46 25.21 -5.69
N LYS A 238 19.18 24.88 -4.43
CA LYS A 238 18.67 23.57 -4.01
C LYS A 238 17.55 23.12 -4.96
N ALA A 239 17.60 21.87 -5.40
CA ALA A 239 16.64 21.31 -6.37
C ALA A 239 15.21 21.37 -5.80
N GLN A 240 14.47 22.41 -6.18
CA GLN A 240 13.03 22.45 -5.98
C GLN A 240 12.39 21.50 -6.98
N GLN A 241 11.69 20.47 -6.49
CA GLN A 241 10.93 19.57 -7.35
C GLN A 241 9.85 20.36 -8.09
N THR A 242 9.83 20.28 -9.42
CA THR A 242 8.85 20.97 -10.26
C THR A 242 7.55 20.17 -10.35
N VAL A 243 6.43 20.86 -10.58
CA VAL A 243 5.08 20.24 -10.72
C VAL A 243 5.06 19.12 -11.78
N THR A 244 5.93 19.20 -12.79
CA THR A 244 6.12 18.18 -13.84
C THR A 244 6.69 16.85 -13.33
N GLY A 245 7.26 16.80 -12.12
CA GLY A 245 7.68 15.55 -11.47
C GLY A 245 6.52 14.81 -10.78
N PHE A 246 5.39 15.49 -10.52
CA PHE A 246 4.21 14.92 -9.89
C PHE A 246 3.14 14.51 -10.91
N PHE A 247 3.01 15.28 -12.00
CA PHE A 247 1.98 15.06 -13.00
C PHE A 247 2.60 14.65 -14.33
N PRO A 248 2.12 13.56 -14.97
CA PRO A 248 2.56 13.22 -16.31
C PRO A 248 2.18 14.34 -17.27
N VAL A 249 3.16 14.84 -18.03
CA VAL A 249 2.92 15.84 -19.06
C VAL A 249 2.10 15.19 -20.18
N GLN A 250 0.80 15.48 -20.21
CA GLN A 250 -0.05 15.10 -21.33
C GLN A 250 0.35 15.94 -22.56
N LYS A 251 0.84 15.27 -23.62
CA LYS A 251 1.10 15.94 -24.89
C LYS A 251 -0.20 16.53 -25.40
N ARG A 252 -0.23 17.84 -25.67
CA ARG A 252 -1.38 18.47 -26.32
C ARG A 252 -1.59 17.78 -27.68
N PRO A 253 -2.82 17.34 -28.01
CA PRO A 253 -3.10 16.82 -29.34
C PRO A 253 -2.76 17.90 -30.38
N ASN A 254 -2.05 17.52 -31.44
CA ASN A 254 -1.74 18.41 -32.55
C ASN A 254 -3.05 19.03 -33.05
N LYS A 255 -3.13 20.36 -33.08
CA LYS A 255 -4.24 21.10 -33.69
C LYS A 255 -4.40 20.58 -35.13
N ALA A 256 -5.48 19.84 -35.38
CA ALA A 256 -5.94 19.57 -36.73
C ALA A 256 -6.12 20.92 -37.44
N SER A 257 -5.62 21.02 -38.67
CA SER A 257 -5.77 22.19 -39.53
C SER A 257 -7.25 22.56 -39.65
N THR A 258 -7.57 23.81 -39.34
CA THR A 258 -8.92 24.35 -39.46
C THR A 258 -9.32 24.35 -40.94
N PRO A 259 -10.48 23.77 -41.34
CA PRO A 259 -10.99 23.92 -42.70
C PRO A 259 -11.41 25.37 -42.94
N GLN A 260 -11.02 25.95 -44.07
CA GLN A 260 -11.43 27.31 -44.45
C GLN A 260 -12.95 27.39 -44.62
N PRO A 261 -13.63 28.45 -44.14
CA PRO A 261 -15.06 28.62 -44.35
C PRO A 261 -15.38 29.04 -45.79
N ALA A 262 -16.30 28.32 -46.42
CA ALA A 262 -16.83 28.63 -47.74
C ALA A 262 -17.49 30.01 -47.79
N ARG A 263 -17.08 30.86 -48.74
CA ARG A 263 -17.70 32.16 -49.02
C ARG A 263 -19.13 31.96 -49.53
N LYS A 264 -20.15 32.24 -48.73
CA LYS A 264 -21.51 32.51 -49.22
C LYS A 264 -21.68 34.03 -49.39
N LYS A 265 -21.90 34.47 -50.63
CA LYS A 265 -22.25 35.86 -50.96
C LYS A 265 -23.67 36.15 -50.46
N GLN A 266 -23.79 37.18 -49.63
CA GLN A 266 -25.04 37.79 -49.18
C GLN A 266 -25.64 38.59 -50.34
N LYS A 267 -26.91 38.36 -50.68
CA LYS A 267 -27.71 39.24 -51.54
C LYS A 267 -28.89 39.72 -50.72
N CYS A 268 -28.93 41.03 -50.43
CA CYS A 268 -30.06 41.71 -49.81
C CYS A 268 -31.12 42.02 -50.87
N GLN A 269 -32.39 41.87 -50.52
CA GLN A 269 -33.58 42.59 -51.03
C GLN A 269 -34.79 41.98 -50.30
N GLU A 270 -35.33 42.68 -49.30
CA GLU A 270 -36.48 43.62 -49.36
C GLU A 270 -37.77 42.92 -48.90
N LEU A 271 -38.39 43.51 -47.87
CA LEU A 271 -39.65 43.09 -47.23
C LEU A 271 -40.85 43.44 -48.13
N PRO A 272 -41.97 42.73 -47.96
CA PRO A 272 -43.20 43.49 -47.67
C PRO A 272 -44.08 42.88 -46.56
N GLU A 273 -44.61 43.81 -45.75
CA GLU A 273 -45.98 43.96 -45.21
C GLU A 273 -46.80 42.79 -44.63
N MET A 274 -47.04 42.91 -43.32
CA MET A 274 -48.31 42.80 -42.54
C MET A 274 -49.47 41.88 -43.02
N ALA A 275 -49.67 40.79 -42.25
CA ALA A 275 -50.91 40.26 -41.60
C ALA A 275 -52.21 39.99 -42.43
N PRO A 276 -53.26 39.35 -41.86
CA PRO A 276 -53.37 38.13 -41.02
C PRO A 276 -54.41 37.12 -41.59
N GLY A 277 -54.51 35.89 -41.08
CA GLY A 277 -55.69 35.07 -41.37
C GLY A 277 -55.62 33.58 -40.99
N ILE A 278 -56.39 33.25 -39.93
CA ILE A 278 -56.95 31.95 -39.49
C ILE A 278 -55.96 30.93 -38.91
#